data_AF-A0A7R8NW40-F1
#
_entry.id   AF-A0A7R8NW40-F1
#
_cell.length_a   1.000
_cell.length_b   1.000
_cell.length_c   1.000
_cell.angle_alpha   90.00
_cell.angle_beta   90.00
_cell.angle_gamma   90.00
#
_symmetry.space_group_name_H-M   'P 1'
#
loop_
_entity.id
_entity.type
_entity.pdbx_description
1 polymer ?
#
loop_
_entity_poly.entity_id
_entity_poly.type
_entity_poly.pdbx_seq_one_letter_code
_entity_poly.pdbx_strand_id
1 'polypeptide(L)'
;MTDIHRPKVIAVVRQEHMEFTRTDLLIDPVDYGYAGTREVVVESFGTVGNDEEPAEQREPGDVLIDIARTHAAVVDAEGEKP
;
A
#
# COMPACT_ATOMS: atom_id res chain seq x y z
N MET A 1 23.79 1.58 20.27
CA MET A 1 22.51 1.23 19.65
C MET A 1 22.80 0.88 18.22
N THR A 2 22.75 -0.41 17.88
CA THR A 2 22.99 -0.91 16.53
C THR A 2 21.82 -0.48 15.68
N ASP A 3 22.06 0.43 14.75
CA ASP A 3 21.07 0.86 13.77
C ASP A 3 20.80 -0.34 12.85
N ILE A 4 19.76 -1.10 13.18
CA ILE A 4 19.31 -2.24 12.39
C ILE A 4 18.87 -1.62 11.07
N HIS A 5 19.70 -1.71 10.04
CA HIS A 5 19.40 -1.28 8.68
C HIS A 5 18.18 -2.05 8.18
N ARG A 6 16.98 -1.54 8.52
CA ARG A 6 15.75 -2.01 7.90
C ARG A 6 15.84 -1.57 6.45
N PRO A 7 15.65 -2.48 5.48
CA PRO A 7 15.54 -2.10 4.08
C PRO A 7 14.50 -0.98 3.97
N LYS A 8 14.95 0.21 3.58
CA LYS A 8 14.04 1.30 3.19
C LYS A 8 13.51 0.92 1.81
N VAL A 9 12.28 1.26 1.47
CA VAL A 9 11.80 1.16 0.08
C VAL A 9 11.36 2.52 -0.38
N ILE A 10 11.44 2.76 -1.69
CA ILE A 10 10.86 3.95 -2.31
C ILE A 10 9.48 3.53 -2.80
N ALA A 11 8.42 4.07 -2.18
CA ALA A 11 7.08 3.95 -2.72
C ALA A 11 6.90 5.01 -3.81
N VAL A 12 6.70 4.56 -5.05
CA VAL A 12 6.32 5.43 -6.16
C VAL A 12 4.82 5.30 -6.34
N VAL A 13 4.10 6.39 -6.07
CA VAL A 13 2.66 6.46 -6.30
C VAL A 13 2.42 6.46 -7.80
N ARG A 14 1.79 5.40 -8.32
CA ARG A 14 1.23 5.41 -9.65
C ARG A 14 -0.25 5.72 -9.49
N GLN A 15 -0.64 6.97 -9.76
CA GLN A 15 -2.05 7.36 -9.83
C GLN A 15 -2.70 6.76 -11.09
N GLU A 16 -2.91 5.46 -11.11
CA GLU A 16 -4.09 4.90 -11.77
C GLU A 16 -5.19 4.98 -10.72
N HIS A 17 -5.86 6.13 -10.63
CA HIS A 17 -7.05 6.27 -9.78
C HIS A 17 -8.12 5.33 -10.34
N MET A 18 -8.23 4.15 -9.73
CA MET A 18 -9.52 3.46 -9.71
C MET A 18 -10.37 4.18 -8.65
N GLU A 19 -11.67 4.31 -8.90
CA GLU A 19 -12.58 5.28 -8.28
C GLU A 19 -12.38 5.55 -6.77
N PHE A 20 -12.01 4.54 -5.97
CA PHE A 20 -11.83 4.64 -4.51
C PHE A 20 -10.45 4.19 -4.00
N THR A 21 -9.51 3.79 -4.87
CA THR A 21 -8.23 3.19 -4.47
C THR A 21 -7.02 3.83 -5.15
N ARG A 22 -5.87 3.72 -4.49
CA ARG A 22 -4.57 4.13 -4.98
C ARG A 22 -3.62 2.94 -4.98
N THR A 23 -2.93 2.73 -6.09
CA THR A 23 -1.90 1.71 -6.21
C THR A 23 -0.50 2.32 -6.07
N ASP A 24 0.26 1.81 -5.10
CA ASP A 24 1.64 2.19 -4.81
C ASP A 24 2.58 1.10 -5.36
N LEU A 25 3.52 1.48 -6.22
CA LEU A 25 4.60 0.60 -6.66
C LEU A 25 5.77 0.71 -5.68
N LEU A 26 6.19 -0.43 -5.14
CA LEU A 26 7.32 -0.50 -4.22
C LEU A 26 8.58 -0.79 -5.02
N ILE A 27 9.60 0.06 -4.85
CA ILE A 27 10.88 -0.05 -5.53
C ILE A 27 11.98 -0.27 -4.48
N ASP A 28 12.86 -1.22 -4.74
CA ASP A 28 14.05 -1.47 -3.91
C ASP A 28 15.04 -0.31 -4.10
N PRO A 29 15.51 0.36 -3.05
CA PRO A 29 16.37 1.54 -3.21
C PRO A 29 17.82 1.17 -3.56
N VAL A 30 18.22 -0.10 -3.46
CA VAL A 30 19.57 -0.58 -3.74
C VAL A 30 19.75 -0.72 -5.24
N ASP A 31 18.81 -1.40 -5.90
CA ASP A 31 18.89 -1.71 -7.34
C ASP A 31 17.84 -1.00 -8.20
N TYR A 32 16.92 -0.23 -7.58
CA TYR A 32 15.78 0.43 -8.22
C TYR A 32 14.86 -0.54 -8.97
N GLY A 33 14.93 -1.83 -8.63
CA GLY A 33 14.10 -2.89 -9.14
C GLY A 33 12.72 -2.92 -8.49
N TYR A 34 11.79 -3.62 -9.15
CA TYR A 34 10.45 -3.85 -8.61
C TYR A 34 10.51 -4.70 -7.34
N ALA A 35 10.08 -4.12 -6.22
CA ALA A 35 10.00 -4.77 -4.91
C ALA A 35 8.58 -5.22 -4.55
N GLY A 36 7.54 -4.65 -5.17
CA GLY A 36 6.16 -5.03 -4.86
C GLY A 36 5.11 -4.01 -5.27
N THR A 37 3.89 -4.25 -4.81
CA THR A 37 2.74 -3.38 -5.03
C THR A 37 1.84 -3.41 -3.81
N ARG A 38 1.31 -2.23 -3.46
CA ARG A 38 0.30 -2.07 -2.42
C ARG A 38 -0.91 -1.34 -3.00
N GLU A 39 -2.10 -1.77 -2.65
CA GLU A 39 -3.33 -1.05 -2.98
C GLU A 39 -3.97 -0.54 -1.68
N VAL A 40 -4.23 0.76 -1.63
CA VAL A 40 -4.74 1.47 -0.45
C VAL A 40 -6.02 2.20 -0.81
N VAL A 41 -7.01 2.10 0.06
CA VAL A 41 -8.27 2.84 -0.06
C VAL A 41 -8.01 4.32 0.23
N VAL A 42 -8.49 5.21 -0.65
CA VAL A 42 -8.34 6.67 -0.49
C VAL A 42 -9.66 7.38 -0.24
N GLU A 43 -10.78 6.73 -0.57
CA GLU A 43 -12.14 7.20 -0.30
C GLU A 43 -12.97 6.02 0.21
N SER A 44 -13.86 6.25 1.19
CA SER A 44 -14.70 5.20 1.75
C SER A 44 -15.61 4.60 0.68
N PHE A 45 -15.65 3.28 0.58
CA PHE A 45 -16.60 2.58 -0.30
C PHE A 45 -17.05 1.27 0.35
N GLY A 46 -18.14 0.71 -0.15
CA GLY A 46 -18.60 -0.58 0.33
C GLY A 46 -19.50 -1.29 -0.66
N THR A 47 -19.58 -2.61 -0.50
CA THR A 47 -20.50 -3.47 -1.24
C THR A 47 -21.71 -3.78 -0.39
N VAL A 48 -22.89 -3.79 -1.02
CA VAL A 48 -24.11 -4.28 -0.36
C VAL A 48 -24.01 -5.80 -0.34
N GLY A 49 -23.98 -6.38 0.86
CA GLY A 49 -23.95 -7.82 1.04
C GLY A 49 -25.27 -8.50 0.65
N ASN A 50 -25.21 -9.81 0.46
CA ASN A 50 -26.36 -10.69 0.32
C ASN A 50 -26.23 -11.87 1.30
N ASP A 51 -27.14 -12.84 1.24
CA ASP A 51 -27.14 -14.00 2.14
C ASP A 51 -25.89 -14.90 2.00
N GLU A 52 -25.14 -14.78 0.90
CA GLU A 52 -23.95 -15.57 0.58
C GLU A 52 -22.63 -14.80 0.83
N GLU A 53 -22.64 -13.47 0.73
CA GLU A 53 -21.49 -12.59 0.95
C GLU A 53 -21.85 -11.40 1.86
N PRO A 54 -21.23 -11.27 3.05
CA PRO A 54 -21.51 -10.16 3.94
C PRO A 54 -21.09 -8.82 3.32
N ALA A 55 -21.82 -7.76 3.68
CA ALA A 55 -21.48 -6.41 3.25
C ALA A 55 -20.06 -6.06 3.71
N GLU A 56 -19.25 -5.52 2.80
CA GLU A 56 -17.90 -5.09 3.12
C GLU A 56 -17.82 -3.57 3.08
N GLN A 57 -17.42 -2.96 4.19
CA GLN A 57 -17.16 -1.53 4.28
C GLN A 57 -15.64 -1.33 4.34
N ARG A 58 -15.13 -0.46 3.48
CA ARG A 58 -13.73 -0.09 3.40
C ARG A 58 -13.57 1.39 3.69
N GLU A 59 -12.56 1.72 4.48
CA GLU A 59 -12.25 3.08 4.91
C GLU A 59 -10.90 3.56 4.37
N PRO A 60 -10.70 4.88 4.23
CA PRO A 60 -9.41 5.44 3.84
C PRO A 60 -8.27 4.92 4.71
N GLY A 61 -7.23 4.40 4.07
CA GLY A 61 -6.08 3.77 4.72
C GLY A 61 -6.12 2.24 4.76
N ASP A 62 -7.29 1.62 4.51
CA ASP A 62 -7.39 0.17 4.39
C ASP A 62 -6.49 -0.36 3.28
N VAL A 63 -5.84 -1.48 3.54
CA VAL A 63 -4.95 -2.14 2.57
C VAL A 63 -5.67 -3.33 1.96
N LEU A 64 -5.90 -3.27 0.65
CA LEU A 64 -6.60 -4.33 -0.08
C LEU A 64 -5.63 -5.38 -0.61
N ILE A 65 -4.46 -4.92 -1.07
CA ILE A 65 -3.39 -5.78 -1.58
C ILE A 65 -2.08 -5.30 -0.97
N ASP A 66 -1.29 -6.23 -0.43
CA ASP A 66 0.09 -5.98 0.01
C ASP A 66 0.97 -7.15 -0.44
N ILE A 67 1.61 -6.97 -1.60
CA ILE A 67 2.51 -7.97 -2.18
C ILE A 67 3.90 -7.35 -2.24
N ALA A 68 4.76 -7.73 -1.30
CA ALA A 68 6.15 -7.28 -1.25
C ALA A 68 7.11 -8.47 -1.26
N ARG A 69 8.12 -8.43 -2.14
CA ARG A 69 9.23 -9.40 -2.20
C ARG A 69 10.24 -9.18 -1.08
N THR A 70 10.28 -7.97 -0.53
CA THR A 70 11.14 -7.56 0.57
C THR A 70 10.28 -6.97 1.69
N HIS A 71 10.75 -6.98 2.95
CA HIS A 71 10.06 -6.28 4.04
C HIS A 71 10.10 -4.76 3.77
N ALA A 72 9.09 -4.28 3.06
CA ALA A 72 8.92 -2.91 2.66
C ALA A 72 8.22 -2.12 3.77
N ALA A 73 8.86 -1.07 4.28
CA ALA A 73 8.18 -0.05 5.06
C ALA A 73 7.80 1.10 4.12
N VAL A 74 6.49 1.31 3.89
CA VAL A 74 6.02 2.54 3.24
C VAL A 74 6.20 3.68 4.23
N VAL A 75 6.83 4.75 3.78
CA VAL A 75 6.97 6.01 4.51
C VAL A 75 6.55 7.15 3.58
N ASP A 76 5.99 8.22 4.15
CA ASP A 76 5.66 9.43 3.40
C ASP A 76 6.94 10.18 2.98
N ALA A 77 6.75 11.32 2.31
CA ALA A 77 7.87 12.16 1.86
C ALA A 77 8.73 12.71 3.01
N GLU A 78 8.19 12.76 4.23
CA GLU A 78 8.86 13.19 5.46
C GLU A 78 9.54 12.01 6.18
N GLY A 79 9.28 10.77 5.74
CA GLY A 79 9.84 9.55 6.32
C GLY A 79 8.98 8.94 7.43
N GLU A 80 7.79 9.48 7.67
CA GLU A 80 6.83 8.97 8.65
C GLU A 80 6.02 7.82 8.05
N LYS A 81 5.64 6.85 8.89
CA LYS A 81 4.76 5.77 8.42
C LYS A 81 3.35 6.33 8.18
N PRO A 82 2.72 5.98 7.05
CA PRO A 82 1.34 6.37 6.78
C PRO A 82 0.38 5.78 7.81
#